data_AF-A0A3Q0RJ26-F1
#
_entry.id   AF-A0A3Q0RJ26-F1
#
_cell.length_a   1.000
_cell.length_b   1.000
_cell.length_c   1.000
_cell.angle_alpha   90.00
_cell.angle_beta   90.00
_cell.angle_gamma   90.00
#
_symmetry.space_group_name_H-M   'P 1'
#
loop_
_entity.id
_entity.type
_entity.pdbx_description
1 polymer ?
#
loop_
_entity_poly.entity_id
_entity_poly.type
_entity_poly.pdbx_seq_one_letter_code
_entity_poly.pdbx_strand_id
1 'polypeptide(L)' 'LANKGYPSGWSLSWKVDGSSSIRGEESRSPGVLHNDGHYSWSSTLRLPAEQWEKVGSVTCEATQGSQTPVSASLR' A
#
# COMPACT_ATOMS: atom_id res chain seq x y z
N LEU A 1 -0.60 -4.80 4.28
CA LEU A 1 0.72 -5.17 4.83
C LEU A 1 1.53 -5.76 3.69
N ALA A 2 2.79 -5.37 3.53
CA ALA A 2 3.71 -5.97 2.57
C ALA A 2 4.87 -6.60 3.33
N ASN A 3 5.22 -7.84 2.99
CA ASN A 3 6.23 -8.63 3.67
C ASN A 3 7.12 -9.34 2.65
N LYS A 4 8.29 -9.78 3.10
CA LYS A 4 9.25 -10.54 2.28
C LYS A 4 9.73 -9.77 1.03
N GLY A 5 9.78 -8.44 1.08
CA GLY A 5 10.30 -7.66 -0.04
C GLY A 5 11.82 -7.50 0.03
N TYR A 6 12.46 -7.49 -1.13
CA TYR A 6 13.89 -7.29 -1.28
C TYR A 6 14.18 -6.74 -2.68
N PRO A 7 15.12 -5.79 -2.85
CA PRO A 7 15.84 -5.00 -1.82
C PRO A 7 14.93 -4.00 -1.09
N SER A 8 15.46 -3.14 -0.21
CA SER A 8 14.68 -2.18 0.61
C SER A 8 13.93 -1.08 -0.14
N GLY A 9 14.11 -0.95 -1.45
CA GLY A 9 13.60 0.17 -2.26
C GLY A 9 12.11 0.10 -2.62
N TRP A 10 11.29 -0.59 -1.83
CA TRP A 10 9.85 -0.67 -2.08
C TRP A 10 9.11 0.55 -1.52
N SER A 11 8.05 0.94 -2.23
CA SER A 11 7.11 1.97 -1.80
C SER A 11 5.67 1.44 -1.88
N LEU A 12 4.87 1.75 -0.87
CA LEU A 12 3.44 1.44 -0.84
C LEU A 12 2.63 2.68 -1.19
N SER A 13 1.56 2.50 -1.95
CA SER A 13 0.58 3.55 -2.27
C SER A 13 -0.83 2.97 -2.35
N TRP A 14 -1.84 3.80 -2.15
CA TRP A 14 -3.24 3.39 -2.33
C TRP A 14 -3.87 3.97 -3.59
N LYS A 15 -4.80 3.22 -4.16
CA LYS A 15 -5.72 3.66 -5.20
C LYS A 15 -7.14 3.41 -4.73
N VAL A 16 -8.01 4.40 -4.88
CA VAL A 16 -9.44 4.31 -4.58
C VAL A 16 -10.19 4.39 -5.89
N ASP A 17 -10.96 3.35 -6.22
CA ASP A 17 -11.68 3.21 -7.50
C ASP A 17 -10.79 3.41 -8.74
N GLY A 18 -9.53 2.96 -8.65
CA GLY A 18 -8.52 3.13 -9.71
C GLY A 18 -7.86 4.52 -9.76
N SER A 19 -8.32 5.47 -8.94
CA SER A 19 -7.73 6.80 -8.80
C SER A 19 -6.59 6.80 -7.79
N SER A 20 -5.43 7.34 -8.17
CA SER A 20 -4.29 7.61 -7.27
C SER A 20 -4.50 8.85 -6.40
N SER A 21 -5.52 9.66 -6.69
CA SER A 21 -5.88 10.85 -5.93
C SER A 21 -6.78 10.46 -4.77
N ILE A 22 -6.16 10.13 -3.64
CA ILE A 22 -6.87 9.70 -2.44
C ILE A 22 -7.28 10.94 -1.63
N ARG A 23 -8.57 11.10 -1.32
CA ARG A 23 -9.06 12.15 -0.39
C ARG A 23 -8.96 11.73 1.08
N GLY A 24 -7.95 10.92 1.40
CA GLY A 24 -7.78 10.25 2.69
C GLY A 24 -6.42 10.53 3.31
N GLU A 25 -6.27 10.14 4.57
CA GLU A 25 -4.99 10.15 5.25
C GLU A 25 -4.31 8.79 5.05
N GLU A 26 -3.13 8.80 4.43
CA GLU A 26 -2.28 7.63 4.32
C GLU A 26 -1.12 7.73 5.31
N SER A 27 -0.94 6.70 6.13
CA SER A 27 0.21 6.55 7.01
C SER A 27 1.07 5.37 6.55
N ARG A 28 2.37 5.60 6.32
CA ARG A 28 3.33 4.57 5.90
C ARG A 28 4.36 4.36 6.99
N SER A 29 4.67 3.10 7.29
CA SER A 29 5.78 2.76 8.17
C SER A 29 7.09 2.69 7.38
N PRO A 30 8.23 3.02 8.03
CA PRO A 30 9.53 2.74 7.44
C PRO A 30 9.71 1.23 7.23
N GLY A 31 10.47 0.86 6.21
CA GLY A 31 10.81 -0.54 5.96
C GLY A 31 11.61 -1.13 7.10
N VAL A 32 11.15 -2.27 7.64
CA VAL A 32 11.83 -2.99 8.72
C VAL A 32 12.56 -4.19 8.15
N LEU A 33 13.87 -4.27 8.37
CA LEU A 33 14.69 -5.43 8.02
C LEU A 33 14.49 -6.53 9.06
N HIS A 34 14.19 -7.75 8.59
CA HIS A 34 14.07 -8.94 9.43
C HIS A 34 15.33 -9.80 9.37
N ASN A 35 15.43 -10.75 10.30
CA ASN A 35 16.60 -11.64 10.44
C ASN A 35 16.80 -12.59 9.24
N ASP A 36 15.78 -12.75 8.39
CA ASP A 36 15.83 -13.52 7.16
C ASP A 36 16.34 -12.71 5.95
N GLY A 37 16.81 -11.49 6.17
CA GLY A 37 17.34 -10.59 5.14
C GLY A 37 16.27 -9.88 4.30
N HIS A 38 14.99 -10.04 4.60
CA HIS A 38 13.90 -9.39 3.87
C HIS A 38 13.31 -8.21 4.65
N TYR A 39 12.65 -7.34 3.92
CA TYR A 39 12.00 -6.15 4.45
C TYR A 39 10.49 -6.32 4.50
N SER A 40 9.87 -5.63 5.46
CA SER A 40 8.43 -5.47 5.55
C SER A 40 8.04 -4.00 5.69
N TRP A 41 6.86 -3.67 5.17
CA TRP A 41 6.25 -2.35 5.24
C TRP A 41 4.77 -2.48 5.57
N SER A 42 4.23 -1.44 6.19
CA SER A 42 2.79 -1.27 6.34
C SER A 42 2.38 0.10 5.81
N SER A 43 1.22 0.14 5.18
CA SER A 43 0.51 1.37 4.89
C SER A 43 -0.91 1.21 5.40
N THR A 44 -1.44 2.27 5.99
CA THR A 44 -2.81 2.35 6.49
C THR A 44 -3.49 3.52 5.81
N LEU A 45 -4.59 3.24 5.11
CA LEU A 45 -5.45 4.27 4.54
C LEU A 45 -6.62 4.54 5.48
N ARG A 46 -6.82 5.80 5.84
CA ARG A 46 -7.97 6.28 6.61
C ARG A 46 -8.87 7.10 5.71
N LEU A 47 -10.10 6.64 5.54
CA LEU A 47 -11.18 7.36 4.87
C LEU A 47 -12.33 7.58 5.87
N PRO A 48 -13.13 8.64 5.72
CA PRO A 48 -14.39 8.79 6.44
C PRO A 48 -15.31 7.58 6.21
N ALA A 49 -16.14 7.24 7.20
CA ALA A 49 -17.03 6.09 7.12
C ALA A 49 -17.97 6.17 5.91
N GLU A 50 -18.53 7.36 5.66
CA GLU A 50 -19.42 7.60 4.51
C GLU A 50 -18.72 7.42 3.15
N GLN A 51 -17.38 7.50 3.13
CA GLN A 51 -16.60 7.24 1.94
C GLN A 51 -16.29 5.75 1.81
N TRP A 52 -15.98 5.04 2.90
CA TRP A 52 -15.81 3.58 2.88
C TRP A 52 -17.05 2.85 2.34
N GLU A 53 -18.25 3.33 2.66
CA GLU A 53 -19.52 2.76 2.14
C GLU A 53 -19.76 3.05 0.65
N LYS A 54 -19.05 4.03 0.07
CA LYS A 54 -19.24 4.48 -1.31
C LYS A 54 -18.16 4.00 -2.26
N VAL A 55 -16.96 3.74 -1.75
CA VAL A 55 -15.84 3.26 -2.57
C VAL A 55 -16.14 1.84 -3.02
N GLY A 56 -15.96 1.57 -4.31
CA GLY A 56 -16.21 0.25 -4.88
C GLY A 56 -14.99 -0.67 -4.77
N SER A 57 -13.78 -0.10 -4.74
CA SER A 57 -12.54 -0.86 -4.56
C SER A 57 -11.43 0.01 -3.99
N VAL A 58 -10.71 -0.52 -3.01
CA VAL A 58 -9.50 0.10 -2.47
C VAL A 58 -8.33 -0.83 -2.70
N THR A 59 -7.35 -0.36 -3.47
CA THR A 59 -6.20 -1.16 -3.88
C THR A 59 -4.92 -0.61 -3.28
N CYS A 60 -4.18 -1.44 -2.56
CA CYS A 60 -2.79 -1.15 -2.17
C CYS A 60 -1.85 -1.63 -3.27
N GLU A 61 -0.90 -0.80 -3.66
CA GLU A 61 0.15 -1.13 -4.62
C GLU A 61 1.53 -1.02 -3.97
N ALA A 62 2.36 -2.03 -4.18
CA ALA A 62 3.76 -2.07 -3.83
C ALA A 62 4.59 -1.94 -5.12
N THR A 63 5.50 -0.95 -5.14
CA THR A 63 6.33 -0.62 -6.31
C THR A 63 7.80 -0.63 -5.94
N GLN A 64 8.67 -1.09 -6.84
CA GLN A 64 10.11 -1.08 -6.65
C GLN A 64 10.84 -0.82 -7.97
N GLY A 65 11.30 0.43 -8.17
CA GLY A 65 11.96 0.83 -9.42
C GLY A 65 11.07 0.58 -10.64
N SER A 66 11.60 -0.13 -11.64
CA SER A 66 10.88 -0.49 -12.87
C SER A 66 10.16 -1.85 -12.82
N GLN A 67 10.09 -2.49 -11.65
CA GLN A 67 9.37 -3.75 -11.51
C GLN A 67 7.86 -3.56 -11.68
N THR A 68 7.18 -4.62 -12.13
CA THR A 68 5.73 -4.65 -12.19
C THR A 68 5.15 -4.45 -10.78
N PRO A 69 4.24 -3.49 -10.58
CA PRO A 69 3.62 -3.27 -9.29
C PRO A 69 2.87 -4.51 -8.81
N VAL A 70 3.00 -4.84 -7.53
CA VAL A 70 2.19 -5.87 -6.87
C VAL A 70 1.01 -5.17 -6.21
N SER A 71 -0.21 -5.61 -6.51
CA SER A 71 -1.43 -4.97 -6.02
C SER A 71 -2.31 -5.93 -5.23
N ALA A 72 -2.99 -5.40 -4.22
CA ALA A 72 -3.98 -6.12 -3.42
C ALA A 72 -5.21 -5.22 -3.22
N SER A 73 -6.39 -5.71 -3.61
CA SER A 73 -7.64 -4.96 -3.53
C SER A 73 -8.54 -5.48 -2.42
N LEU A 74 -9.11 -4.54 -1.65
CA LEU A 74 -10.24 -4.75 -0.76
C LEU A 74 -11.52 -4.30 -1.47
N ARG A 75 -12.55 -5.15 -1.42
CA ARG A 75 -13.91 -4.87 -1.87
C ARG A 75 -14.85 -4.92 -0.69
#